data_AF-O13693-F1
#
_entry.id   AF-O13693-F1
#
_cell.length_a   1.000
_cell.length_b   1.000
_cell.length_c   1.000
_cell.angle_alpha   90.00
_cell.angle_beta   90.00
_cell.angle_gamma   90.00
#
_symmetry.space_group_name_H-M   'P 1'
#
loop_
_entity.id
_entity.type
_entity.pdbx_description
1 polymer ?
#
loop_
_entity_poly.entity_id
_entity_poly.type
_entity_poly.pdbx_seq_one_letter_code
_entity_poly.pdbx_strand_id
1 'polypeptide(L)'
;MFNIKNHLRLPIIGKREPEEQPDPIDHDLHVQRLRELLYGLDLMLDDDAQGVKSAFSDDTVESAVGRSGSAFYNAILGLEPKAIEEATEALYHAEQVTEERKKHFEHHDRPIGSYPAGMELQLCLSDIYLMQSALGFVSDSIVDSMKAAYRIRKTFLSFSKMMEHVRDVQHKKETGEIKSLSPNATFIDEFIESGVITGYGVLTFLVSMFPPSLSRILSLFSFHGVRKESLELLWRASKYPNIQGAIALLCLYAFNAMIQSLGSIPPSNYDQELEHCLQAVKDIRKRYSKGALWAVMEAKIYFLTGESQMALEMEELSIDSSMEQIIAMKGFDTAMLYVGMRKFKQAADAIIELEDLNSWSHAFYRYFAGCCLLQHGKEILGSGGSEEEAKASIDHGIEYLKNAPTLVQKKKKRRTLPVEAYLIRKVQKWEDRAEKLNISIADAMDVPPYAELIYIFVICSLKDPKEAEALRADLETCKCSEEDEAGLKEFLLGVIDRHLKEYDSCRVRMEHVLQLDQGYLSRDNRELWILPFAYYELAALYWDMHGMAAEKEVNHYLKKAQEFNDYDLQNRLSMLAQAATQTLQSEK
;
A
#
# COMPACT_ATOMS: atom_id res chain seq x y z
N MET A 1 -0.75 15.62 86.20
CA MET A 1 0.21 15.21 85.15
C MET A 1 -0.51 14.27 84.19
N PHE A 2 -0.95 14.77 83.03
CA PHE A 2 -1.67 13.98 82.03
C PHE A 2 -0.69 13.07 81.27
N ASN A 3 -0.82 11.76 81.43
CA ASN A 3 0.04 10.74 80.84
C ASN A 3 -0.55 10.28 79.49
N ILE A 4 -0.10 10.90 78.41
CA ILE A 4 -0.57 10.67 77.03
C ILE A 4 0.21 9.48 76.42
N LYS A 5 -0.03 8.26 76.90
CA LYS A 5 0.58 7.05 76.29
C LYS A 5 -0.35 5.93 75.85
N ASN A 6 -1.68 6.12 75.85
CA ASN A 6 -2.61 5.01 75.55
C ASN A 6 -3.52 5.16 74.32
N HIS A 7 -3.25 6.05 73.35
CA HIS A 7 -4.13 6.21 72.17
C HIS A 7 -3.42 6.21 70.80
N LEU A 8 -2.62 5.17 70.51
CA LEU A 8 -2.30 4.79 69.13
C LEU A 8 -2.34 3.27 69.01
N ARG A 9 -3.56 2.73 68.85
CA ARG A 9 -3.74 1.37 68.32
C ARG A 9 -3.46 1.44 66.82
N LEU A 10 -2.24 1.12 66.42
CA LEU A 10 -1.91 0.84 65.03
C LEU A 10 -2.79 -0.32 64.55
N PRO A 11 -3.47 -0.20 63.39
CA PRO A 11 -4.28 -1.29 62.86
C PRO A 11 -3.38 -2.50 62.64
N ILE A 12 -3.81 -3.63 63.19
CA ILE A 12 -3.22 -4.94 62.94
C ILE A 12 -3.33 -5.15 61.43
N ILE A 13 -2.17 -5.11 60.76
CA ILE A 13 -2.05 -5.58 59.38
C ILE A 13 -2.49 -7.03 59.43
N GLY A 14 -3.73 -7.28 59.01
CA GLY A 14 -4.24 -8.63 58.84
C GLY A 14 -3.21 -9.40 58.02
N LYS A 15 -2.82 -10.57 58.51
CA LYS A 15 -2.07 -11.54 57.72
C LYS A 15 -2.78 -11.61 56.36
N ARG A 16 -2.13 -11.17 55.29
CA ARG A 16 -2.57 -11.51 53.94
C ARG A 16 -2.76 -13.02 53.98
N GLU A 17 -4.00 -13.47 53.77
CA GLU A 17 -4.22 -14.85 53.38
C GLU A 17 -3.27 -15.12 52.21
N PRO A 18 -2.59 -16.26 52.17
CA PRO A 18 -1.73 -16.58 51.04
C PRO A 18 -2.60 -16.43 49.80
N GLU A 19 -2.23 -15.51 48.89
CA GLU A 19 -2.87 -15.39 47.59
C GLU A 19 -2.96 -16.82 47.05
N GLU A 20 -4.18 -17.32 46.84
CA GLU A 20 -4.39 -18.60 46.17
C GLU A 20 -3.54 -18.54 44.90
N GLN A 21 -2.51 -19.38 44.82
CA GLN A 21 -1.71 -19.48 43.62
C GLN A 21 -2.69 -19.82 42.50
N PRO A 22 -2.90 -18.94 41.52
CA PRO A 22 -3.81 -19.27 40.44
C PRO A 22 -3.28 -20.54 39.77
N ASP A 23 -4.18 -21.50 39.51
CA ASP A 23 -3.82 -22.80 38.95
C ASP A 23 -2.95 -22.60 37.71
N PRO A 24 -1.84 -23.35 37.56
CA PRO A 24 -1.00 -23.27 36.37
C PRO A 24 -1.86 -23.55 35.13
N ILE A 25 -1.63 -22.77 34.07
CA ILE A 25 -2.41 -22.91 32.84
C ILE A 25 -2.18 -24.30 32.26
N ASP A 26 -3.25 -24.94 31.78
CA ASP A 26 -3.11 -26.16 31.00
C ASP A 26 -2.34 -25.85 29.70
N HIS A 27 -1.07 -26.26 29.67
CA HIS A 27 -0.18 -26.04 28.53
C HIS A 27 -0.71 -26.64 27.23
N ASP A 28 -1.39 -27.80 27.30
CA ASP A 28 -1.92 -28.45 26.12
C ASP A 28 -3.13 -27.68 25.59
N LEU A 29 -4.00 -27.20 26.48
CA LEU A 29 -5.11 -26.31 26.13
C LEU A 29 -4.60 -24.99 25.53
N HIS A 30 -3.60 -24.34 26.14
CA HIS A 30 -3.01 -23.10 25.62
C HIS A 30 -2.45 -23.27 24.21
N VAL A 31 -1.67 -24.34 23.98
CA VAL A 31 -1.13 -24.63 22.65
C VAL A 31 -2.25 -24.91 21.66
N GLN A 32 -3.30 -25.64 22.07
CA GLN A 32 -4.46 -25.90 21.23
C GLN A 32 -5.19 -24.59 20.84
N ARG A 33 -5.34 -23.64 21.77
CA ARG A 33 -5.94 -22.34 21.47
C ARG A 33 -5.10 -21.52 20.49
N LEU A 34 -3.77 -21.54 20.60
CA LEU A 34 -2.89 -20.90 19.61
C LEU A 34 -2.99 -21.55 18.23
N ARG A 35 -3.22 -22.87 18.14
CA ARG A 35 -3.53 -23.54 16.86
C ARG A 35 -4.86 -23.06 16.28
N GLU A 36 -5.88 -22.91 17.12
CA GLU A 36 -7.18 -22.36 16.73
C GLU A 36 -7.07 -20.90 16.25
N LEU A 37 -6.20 -20.09 16.86
CA LEU A 37 -5.85 -18.76 16.38
C LEU A 37 -5.32 -18.80 14.95
N LEU A 38 -4.28 -19.60 14.68
CA LEU A 38 -3.71 -19.69 13.33
C LEU A 38 -4.73 -20.23 12.32
N TYR A 39 -5.51 -21.24 12.72
CA TYR A 39 -6.56 -21.82 11.88
C TYR A 39 -7.63 -20.78 11.50
N GLY A 40 -8.12 -20.01 12.47
CA GLY A 40 -9.10 -18.96 12.19
C GLY A 40 -8.56 -17.84 11.30
N LEU A 41 -7.26 -17.51 11.40
CA LEU A 41 -6.61 -16.56 10.49
C LEU A 41 -6.35 -17.16 9.10
N ASP A 42 -6.08 -18.46 9.00
CA ASP A 42 -5.99 -19.16 7.71
C ASP A 42 -7.33 -19.13 6.97
N LEU A 43 -8.45 -19.35 7.69
CA LEU A 43 -9.79 -19.22 7.14
C LEU A 43 -10.08 -17.80 6.63
N MET A 44 -9.56 -16.78 7.31
CA MET A 44 -9.68 -15.38 6.88
C MET A 44 -8.99 -15.12 5.54
N LEU A 45 -7.77 -15.65 5.35
CA LEU A 45 -7.05 -15.50 4.08
C LEU A 45 -7.54 -16.43 2.95
N ASP A 46 -8.43 -17.38 3.28
CA ASP A 46 -9.14 -18.24 2.31
C ASP A 46 -10.60 -17.79 2.07
N ASP A 47 -10.96 -16.56 2.47
CA ASP A 47 -12.29 -15.96 2.33
C ASP A 47 -13.46 -16.73 3.02
N ASP A 48 -13.18 -17.56 4.03
CA ASP A 48 -14.21 -18.27 4.82
C ASP A 48 -14.72 -17.43 5.99
N ALA A 49 -15.53 -16.41 5.69
CA ALA A 49 -16.08 -15.49 6.68
C ALA A 49 -16.93 -16.18 7.77
N GLN A 50 -17.64 -17.26 7.44
CA GLN A 50 -18.43 -18.02 8.41
C GLN A 50 -17.53 -18.86 9.34
N GLY A 51 -16.49 -19.47 8.77
CA GLY A 51 -15.46 -20.18 9.50
C GLY A 51 -14.73 -19.28 10.48
N VAL A 52 -14.32 -18.07 10.07
CA VAL A 52 -13.68 -17.07 10.94
C VAL A 52 -14.58 -16.72 12.14
N LYS A 53 -15.85 -16.40 11.88
CA LYS A 53 -16.82 -16.08 12.94
C LYS A 53 -16.99 -17.23 13.93
N SER A 54 -16.97 -18.46 13.44
CA SER A 54 -17.11 -19.67 14.27
C SER A 54 -15.84 -19.91 15.10
N ALA A 55 -14.67 -19.78 14.47
CA ALA A 55 -13.36 -19.95 15.10
C ALA A 55 -13.13 -18.96 16.25
N PHE A 56 -13.62 -17.72 16.12
CA PHE A 56 -13.44 -16.66 17.12
C PHE A 56 -14.73 -16.27 17.85
N SER A 57 -15.62 -17.23 18.07
CA SER A 57 -16.92 -17.01 18.71
C SER A 57 -16.86 -16.96 20.24
N ASP A 58 -15.82 -17.52 20.86
CA ASP A 58 -15.67 -17.59 22.31
C ASP A 58 -14.95 -16.35 22.90
N ASP A 59 -14.85 -16.29 24.23
CA ASP A 59 -14.25 -15.16 24.97
C ASP A 59 -12.78 -15.41 25.35
N THR A 60 -12.08 -16.30 24.62
CA THR A 60 -10.65 -16.53 24.86
C THR A 60 -9.80 -15.36 24.37
N VAL A 61 -8.57 -15.27 24.91
CA VAL A 61 -7.58 -14.28 24.44
C VAL A 61 -7.27 -14.50 22.96
N GLU A 62 -7.16 -15.76 22.52
CA GLU A 62 -6.93 -16.10 21.11
C GLU A 62 -8.07 -15.63 20.21
N SER A 63 -9.32 -15.82 20.62
CA SER A 63 -10.47 -15.28 19.90
C SER A 63 -10.46 -13.76 19.86
N ALA A 64 -10.05 -13.07 20.94
CA ALA A 64 -9.89 -11.62 20.93
C ALA A 64 -8.80 -11.15 19.95
N VAL A 65 -7.63 -11.82 19.95
CA VAL A 65 -6.54 -11.56 19.00
C VAL A 65 -7.02 -11.81 17.57
N GLY A 66 -7.65 -12.96 17.30
CA GLY A 66 -8.17 -13.35 15.99
C GLY A 66 -9.22 -12.37 15.45
N ARG A 67 -10.20 -11.95 16.28
CA ARG A 67 -11.18 -10.91 15.93
C ARG A 67 -10.50 -9.60 15.60
N SER A 68 -9.51 -9.18 16.38
CA SER A 68 -8.78 -7.94 16.11
C SER A 68 -7.97 -7.99 14.81
N GLY A 69 -7.34 -9.13 14.50
CA GLY A 69 -6.64 -9.35 13.23
C GLY A 69 -7.58 -9.34 12.04
N SER A 70 -8.75 -9.96 12.15
CA SER A 70 -9.79 -9.94 11.10
C SER A 70 -10.35 -8.55 10.86
N ALA A 71 -10.65 -7.80 11.94
CA ALA A 71 -11.09 -6.42 11.81
C ALA A 71 -10.00 -5.54 11.19
N PHE A 72 -8.73 -5.72 11.57
CA PHE A 72 -7.60 -5.01 10.98
C PHE A 72 -7.44 -5.31 9.48
N TYR A 73 -7.54 -6.58 9.07
CA TYR A 73 -7.47 -6.99 7.67
C TYR A 73 -8.56 -6.33 6.82
N ASN A 74 -9.80 -6.31 7.29
CA ASN A 74 -10.90 -5.61 6.61
C ASN A 74 -10.65 -4.09 6.53
N ALA A 75 -10.17 -3.49 7.62
CA ALA A 75 -9.90 -2.07 7.70
C ALA A 75 -8.78 -1.63 6.75
N ILE A 76 -7.69 -2.39 6.64
CA ILE A 76 -6.54 -2.00 5.82
C ILE A 76 -6.78 -2.18 4.32
N LEU A 77 -7.64 -3.13 3.92
CA LEU A 77 -8.00 -3.32 2.51
C LEU A 77 -8.94 -2.21 2.01
N GLY A 78 -9.89 -1.77 2.83
CA GLY A 78 -10.90 -0.77 2.41
C GLY A 78 -10.57 0.68 2.78
N LEU A 79 -9.78 0.88 3.84
CA LEU A 79 -9.53 2.19 4.47
C LEU A 79 -10.80 2.96 4.84
N GLU A 80 -11.89 2.23 5.10
CA GLU A 80 -13.17 2.81 5.47
C GLU A 80 -13.15 3.32 6.92
N PRO A 81 -13.64 4.54 7.20
CA PRO A 81 -13.62 5.09 8.55
C PRO A 81 -14.29 4.18 9.60
N LYS A 82 -15.41 3.52 9.25
CA LYS A 82 -16.13 2.61 10.15
C LYS A 82 -15.34 1.34 10.43
N ALA A 83 -14.75 0.73 9.40
CA ALA A 83 -13.91 -0.45 9.56
C ALA A 83 -12.65 -0.14 10.39
N ILE A 84 -12.03 1.02 10.18
CA ILE A 84 -10.89 1.49 10.98
C ILE A 84 -11.28 1.67 12.46
N GLU A 85 -12.45 2.25 12.73
CA GLU A 85 -12.97 2.41 14.10
C GLU A 85 -13.20 1.04 14.78
N GLU A 86 -13.91 0.12 14.10
CA GLU A 86 -14.16 -1.25 14.59
C GLU A 86 -12.84 -2.01 14.85
N ALA A 87 -11.87 -1.93 13.95
CA ALA A 87 -10.56 -2.53 14.12
C ALA A 87 -9.79 -1.93 15.31
N THR A 88 -9.88 -0.61 15.51
CA THR A 88 -9.23 0.07 16.62
C THR A 88 -9.79 -0.38 17.98
N GLU A 89 -11.11 -0.50 18.08
CA GLU A 89 -11.77 -1.01 19.30
C GLU A 89 -11.40 -2.46 19.59
N ALA A 90 -11.45 -3.33 18.57
CA ALA A 90 -11.10 -4.74 18.70
C ALA A 90 -9.62 -4.93 19.12
N LEU A 91 -8.70 -4.15 18.54
CA LEU A 91 -7.29 -4.16 18.92
C LEU A 91 -7.04 -3.70 20.34
N TYR A 92 -7.78 -2.69 20.83
CA TYR A 92 -7.65 -2.24 22.21
C TYR A 92 -8.14 -3.29 23.21
N HIS A 93 -9.26 -3.97 22.92
CA HIS A 93 -9.73 -5.08 23.73
C HIS A 93 -8.73 -6.25 23.74
N ALA A 94 -8.22 -6.64 22.57
CA ALA A 94 -7.21 -7.70 22.45
C ALA A 94 -5.92 -7.37 23.21
N GLU A 95 -5.48 -6.10 23.20
CA GLU A 95 -4.33 -5.62 23.97
C GLU A 95 -4.50 -5.90 25.47
N GLN A 96 -5.65 -5.52 26.03
CA GLN A 96 -5.91 -5.65 27.47
C GLN A 96 -5.88 -7.10 27.94
N VAL A 97 -6.65 -7.98 27.28
CA VAL A 97 -6.76 -9.40 27.69
C VAL A 97 -5.45 -10.17 27.45
N THR A 98 -4.69 -9.81 26.42
CA THR A 98 -3.39 -10.44 26.13
C THR A 98 -2.33 -10.02 27.16
N GLU A 99 -2.28 -8.74 27.53
CA GLU A 99 -1.36 -8.21 28.55
C GLU A 99 -1.62 -8.86 29.92
N GLU A 100 -2.88 -9.06 30.30
CA GLU A 100 -3.26 -9.75 31.55
C GLU A 100 -2.79 -11.20 31.56
N ARG A 101 -3.06 -11.96 30.49
CA ARG A 101 -2.62 -13.37 30.38
C ARG A 101 -1.10 -13.50 30.33
N LYS A 102 -0.41 -12.58 29.63
CA LYS A 102 1.06 -12.56 29.56
C LYS A 102 1.70 -12.42 30.95
N LYS A 103 1.19 -11.50 31.78
CA LYS A 103 1.68 -11.31 33.16
C LYS A 103 1.52 -12.56 34.01
N HIS A 104 0.40 -13.28 33.84
CA HIS A 104 0.20 -14.54 34.54
C HIS A 104 1.28 -15.57 34.17
N PHE A 105 1.50 -15.81 32.86
CA PHE A 105 2.51 -16.73 32.35
C PHE A 105 3.94 -16.39 32.80
N GLU A 106 4.32 -15.11 32.74
CA GLU A 106 5.67 -14.66 33.14
C GLU A 106 5.99 -14.91 34.62
N HIS A 107 4.97 -14.96 35.48
CA HIS A 107 5.14 -15.14 36.92
C HIS A 107 4.92 -16.58 37.41
N HIS A 108 4.15 -17.40 36.68
CA HIS A 108 3.66 -18.69 37.20
C HIS A 108 4.01 -19.90 36.34
N ASP A 109 4.42 -19.73 35.08
CA ASP A 109 4.58 -20.84 34.14
C ASP A 109 6.02 -21.11 33.72
N ARG A 110 6.23 -22.32 33.18
CA ARG A 110 7.50 -22.76 32.60
C ARG A 110 7.46 -22.69 31.07
N PRO A 111 8.61 -22.53 30.39
CA PRO A 111 8.69 -22.62 28.94
C PRO A 111 8.05 -23.91 28.38
N ILE A 112 7.22 -23.78 27.35
CA ILE A 112 6.65 -24.92 26.60
C ILE A 112 7.64 -25.39 25.52
N GLY A 113 8.30 -24.44 24.87
CA GLY A 113 9.30 -24.67 23.83
C GLY A 113 10.71 -24.26 24.26
N SER A 114 11.50 -23.85 23.28
CA SER A 114 12.90 -23.40 23.44
C SER A 114 13.02 -21.93 23.85
N TYR A 115 11.90 -21.20 23.88
CA TYR A 115 11.82 -19.76 24.16
C TYR A 115 11.33 -19.48 25.59
N PRO A 116 11.64 -18.30 26.17
CA PRO A 116 11.14 -17.89 27.48
C PRO A 116 9.61 -18.00 27.60
N ALA A 117 9.11 -18.35 28.79
CA ALA A 117 7.68 -18.48 29.06
C ALA A 117 6.94 -17.17 28.76
N GLY A 118 5.80 -17.26 28.05
CA GLY A 118 4.98 -16.11 27.67
C GLY A 118 5.51 -15.30 26.48
N MET A 119 6.61 -15.70 25.84
CA MET A 119 7.14 -15.01 24.66
C MET A 119 6.17 -15.07 23.47
N GLU A 120 5.40 -16.14 23.32
CA GLU A 120 4.32 -16.27 22.34
C GLU A 120 3.18 -15.26 22.59
N LEU A 121 2.91 -14.91 23.85
CA LEU A 121 1.94 -13.86 24.20
C LEU A 121 2.54 -12.46 24.00
N GLN A 122 3.82 -12.29 24.29
CA GLN A 122 4.55 -11.05 23.97
C GLN A 122 4.57 -10.79 22.45
N LEU A 123 4.67 -11.84 21.64
CA LEU A 123 4.55 -11.75 20.19
C LEU A 123 3.15 -11.27 19.80
N CYS A 124 2.07 -11.93 20.23
CA CYS A 124 0.70 -11.49 19.95
C CYS A 124 0.47 -10.02 20.33
N LEU A 125 0.94 -9.62 21.50
CA LEU A 125 0.84 -8.23 21.96
C LEU A 125 1.64 -7.26 21.08
N SER A 126 2.82 -7.66 20.60
CA SER A 126 3.66 -6.85 19.70
C SER A 126 3.02 -6.71 18.32
N ASP A 127 2.37 -7.75 17.81
CA ASP A 127 1.58 -7.72 16.58
C ASP A 127 0.38 -6.78 16.72
N ILE A 128 -0.32 -6.81 17.86
CA ILE A 128 -1.40 -5.85 18.17
C ILE A 128 -0.87 -4.42 18.14
N TYR A 129 0.27 -4.14 18.78
CA TYR A 129 0.87 -2.81 18.74
C TYR A 129 1.30 -2.37 17.33
N LEU A 130 1.76 -3.31 16.51
CA LEU A 130 2.11 -3.04 15.12
C LEU A 130 0.86 -2.68 14.30
N MET A 131 -0.22 -3.45 14.42
CA MET A 131 -1.51 -3.19 13.77
C MET A 131 -2.11 -1.85 14.20
N GLN A 132 -2.13 -1.56 15.50
CA GLN A 132 -2.57 -0.26 16.03
C GLN A 132 -1.74 0.90 15.48
N SER A 133 -0.42 0.71 15.36
CA SER A 133 0.47 1.72 14.79
C SER A 133 0.14 1.95 13.32
N ALA A 134 -0.03 0.88 12.54
CA ALA A 134 -0.40 0.96 11.12
C ALA A 134 -1.73 1.72 10.92
N LEU A 135 -2.79 1.41 11.68
CA LEU A 135 -4.06 2.16 11.61
C LEU A 135 -3.89 3.65 11.95
N GLY A 136 -3.04 3.97 12.94
CA GLY A 136 -2.77 5.36 13.30
C GLY A 136 -2.07 6.17 12.19
N PHE A 137 -1.27 5.54 11.34
CA PHE A 137 -0.66 6.21 10.17
C PHE A 137 -1.62 6.38 9.00
N VAL A 138 -2.60 5.49 8.86
CA VAL A 138 -3.62 5.62 7.81
C VAL A 138 -4.76 6.56 8.23
N SER A 139 -4.89 6.84 9.53
CA SER A 139 -5.84 7.83 10.02
C SER A 139 -5.50 9.26 9.54
N ASP A 140 -6.53 10.04 9.19
CA ASP A 140 -6.40 11.47 8.84
C ASP A 140 -6.03 12.38 10.03
N SER A 141 -5.70 11.80 11.20
CA SER A 141 -5.49 12.50 12.47
C SER A 141 -4.01 12.60 12.83
N ILE A 142 -3.47 13.82 12.78
CA ILE A 142 -2.08 14.11 13.20
C ILE A 142 -1.80 13.61 14.63
N VAL A 143 -2.79 13.74 15.52
CA VAL A 143 -2.68 13.29 16.91
C VAL A 143 -2.50 11.77 16.97
N ASP A 144 -3.23 11.03 16.15
CA ASP A 144 -3.14 9.58 16.13
C ASP A 144 -1.89 9.09 15.39
N SER A 145 -1.45 9.78 14.33
CA SER A 145 -0.13 9.54 13.72
C SER A 145 1.02 9.79 14.70
N MET A 146 0.93 10.80 15.57
CA MET A 146 1.93 11.05 16.61
C MET A 146 1.94 9.97 17.71
N LYS A 147 0.76 9.54 18.17
CA LYS A 147 0.65 8.40 19.10
C LYS A 147 1.21 7.12 18.48
N ALA A 148 0.92 6.88 17.21
CA ALA A 148 1.45 5.74 16.45
C ALA A 148 2.98 5.80 16.37
N ALA A 149 3.57 6.98 16.10
CA ALA A 149 5.03 7.15 16.09
C ALA A 149 5.68 6.83 17.45
N TYR A 150 5.07 7.22 18.58
CA TYR A 150 5.58 6.84 19.90
C TYR A 150 5.46 5.34 20.17
N ARG A 151 4.33 4.72 19.80
CA ARG A 151 4.11 3.28 19.95
C ARG A 151 5.14 2.46 19.15
N ILE A 152 5.47 2.88 17.92
CA ILE A 152 6.50 2.24 17.09
C ILE A 152 7.80 2.02 17.83
N ARG A 153 8.25 2.98 18.67
CA ARG A 153 9.49 2.81 19.44
C ARG A 153 9.39 1.65 20.45
N LYS A 154 8.26 1.54 21.16
CA LYS A 154 8.02 0.44 22.11
C LYS A 154 7.96 -0.89 21.36
N THR A 155 7.23 -0.93 20.25
CA THR A 155 7.11 -2.11 19.39
C THR A 155 8.46 -2.54 18.83
N PHE A 156 9.29 -1.59 18.40
CA PHE A 156 10.65 -1.85 17.88
C PHE A 156 11.56 -2.48 18.92
N LEU A 157 11.58 -1.93 20.14
CA LEU A 157 12.36 -2.50 21.24
C LEU A 157 11.88 -3.91 21.62
N SER A 158 10.57 -4.14 21.60
CA SER A 158 9.98 -5.46 21.84
C SER A 158 10.44 -6.48 20.81
N PHE A 159 10.24 -6.21 19.51
CA PHE A 159 10.66 -7.13 18.45
C PHE A 159 12.17 -7.31 18.39
N SER A 160 12.96 -6.26 18.64
CA SER A 160 14.43 -6.38 18.67
C SER A 160 14.89 -7.39 19.73
N LYS A 161 14.34 -7.29 20.95
CA LYS A 161 14.64 -8.24 22.02
C LYS A 161 14.19 -9.67 21.67
N MET A 162 13.01 -9.82 21.08
CA MET A 162 12.52 -11.13 20.63
C MET A 162 13.41 -11.71 19.52
N MET A 163 13.87 -10.88 18.58
CA MET A 163 14.76 -11.30 17.50
C MET A 163 16.13 -11.76 18.01
N GLU A 164 16.66 -11.17 19.08
CA GLU A 164 17.88 -11.66 19.75
C GLU A 164 17.69 -13.10 20.25
N HIS A 165 16.57 -13.39 20.91
CA HIS A 165 16.23 -14.75 21.35
C HIS A 165 16.06 -15.72 20.17
N VAL A 166 15.36 -15.31 19.10
CA VAL A 166 15.19 -16.13 17.89
C VAL A 166 16.52 -16.49 17.26
N ARG A 167 17.44 -15.52 17.13
CA ARG A 167 18.79 -15.76 16.58
C ARG A 167 19.59 -16.72 17.45
N ASP A 168 19.57 -16.55 18.77
CA ASP A 168 20.27 -17.43 19.71
C ASP A 168 19.72 -18.87 19.66
N VAL A 169 18.40 -19.05 19.72
CA VAL A 169 17.77 -20.37 19.70
C VAL A 169 17.96 -21.07 18.36
N GLN A 170 17.83 -20.38 17.23
CA GLN A 170 18.07 -20.96 15.92
C GLN A 170 19.52 -21.44 15.77
N HIS A 171 20.49 -20.63 16.22
CA HIS A 171 21.89 -21.03 16.23
C HIS A 171 22.12 -22.30 17.08
N LYS A 172 21.53 -22.36 18.27
CA LYS A 172 21.62 -23.54 19.16
C LYS A 172 20.94 -24.79 18.60
N LYS A 173 19.87 -24.64 17.80
CA LYS A 173 19.25 -25.75 17.08
C LYS A 173 20.13 -26.26 15.95
N GLU A 174 20.77 -25.36 15.21
CA GLU A 174 21.71 -25.69 14.13
C GLU A 174 22.95 -26.44 14.64
N THR A 175 23.50 -26.05 15.78
CA THR A 175 24.63 -26.75 16.43
C THR A 175 24.21 -28.04 17.13
N GLY A 176 22.91 -28.29 17.26
CA GLY A 176 22.34 -29.45 17.96
C GLY A 176 22.38 -29.36 19.48
N GLU A 177 22.73 -28.19 20.04
CA GLU A 177 22.73 -27.91 21.48
C GLU A 177 21.32 -27.99 22.08
N ILE A 178 20.32 -27.53 21.32
CA ILE A 178 18.89 -27.62 21.68
C ILE A 178 18.16 -28.43 20.63
N LYS A 179 17.20 -29.25 21.07
CA LYS A 179 16.25 -29.95 20.20
C LYS A 179 14.85 -29.77 20.77
N SER A 180 13.89 -29.39 19.94
CA SER A 180 12.48 -29.36 20.30
C SER A 180 11.97 -30.81 20.30
N LEU A 181 11.64 -31.34 21.48
CA LEU A 181 11.38 -32.78 21.66
C LEU A 181 9.90 -33.17 21.60
N SER A 182 8.97 -32.22 21.77
CA SER A 182 7.52 -32.49 21.75
C SER A 182 6.83 -31.74 20.59
N PRO A 183 5.71 -32.27 20.07
CA PRO A 183 4.93 -31.56 19.03
C PRO A 183 4.47 -30.16 19.45
N ASN A 184 4.18 -29.96 20.73
CA ASN A 184 3.79 -28.67 21.29
C ASN A 184 4.97 -27.70 21.38
N ALA A 185 6.15 -28.17 21.79
CA ALA A 185 7.38 -27.37 21.77
C ALA A 185 7.74 -26.94 20.35
N THR A 186 7.67 -27.85 19.38
CA THR A 186 7.95 -27.55 17.97
C THR A 186 6.98 -26.51 17.40
N PHE A 187 5.69 -26.62 17.72
CA PHE A 187 4.69 -25.65 17.29
C PHE A 187 4.92 -24.26 17.90
N ILE A 188 5.14 -24.17 19.22
CA ILE A 188 5.41 -22.89 19.89
C ILE A 188 6.67 -22.25 19.33
N ASP A 189 7.71 -23.05 19.09
CA ASP A 189 8.95 -22.56 18.49
C ASP A 189 8.71 -21.99 17.09
N GLU A 190 7.97 -22.70 16.23
CA GLU A 190 7.64 -22.21 14.88
C GLU A 190 6.76 -20.95 14.94
N PHE A 191 5.75 -20.92 15.82
CA PHE A 191 4.87 -19.77 16.04
C PHE A 191 5.68 -18.52 16.40
N ILE A 192 6.61 -18.65 17.35
CA ILE A 192 7.48 -17.56 17.79
C ILE A 192 8.43 -17.17 16.67
N GLU A 193 9.12 -18.12 16.04
CA GLU A 193 10.12 -17.84 15.01
C GLU A 193 9.51 -17.14 13.80
N SER A 194 8.43 -17.69 13.24
CA SER A 194 7.81 -17.10 12.06
C SER A 194 7.21 -15.73 12.39
N GLY A 195 6.50 -15.59 13.51
CA GLY A 195 5.87 -14.32 13.88
C GLY A 195 6.86 -13.23 14.25
N VAL A 196 7.94 -13.55 14.96
CA VAL A 196 8.96 -12.56 15.31
C VAL A 196 9.74 -12.10 14.07
N ILE A 197 10.09 -13.02 13.15
CA ILE A 197 10.75 -12.66 11.88
C ILE A 197 9.82 -11.80 11.02
N THR A 198 8.56 -12.20 10.85
CA THR A 198 7.56 -11.43 10.09
C THR A 198 7.33 -10.06 10.71
N GLY A 199 6.96 -9.99 11.99
CA GLY A 199 6.62 -8.74 12.66
C GLY A 199 7.80 -7.76 12.74
N TYR A 200 9.02 -8.25 13.00
CA TYR A 200 10.22 -7.40 12.93
C TYR A 200 10.52 -6.95 11.50
N GLY A 201 10.38 -7.83 10.50
CA GLY A 201 10.53 -7.50 9.08
C GLY A 201 9.56 -6.41 8.63
N VAL A 202 8.27 -6.56 8.92
CA VAL A 202 7.23 -5.57 8.61
C VAL A 202 7.50 -4.25 9.32
N LEU A 203 7.79 -4.27 10.63
CA LEU A 203 8.04 -3.06 11.39
C LEU A 203 9.26 -2.27 10.86
N THR A 204 10.38 -2.96 10.68
CA THR A 204 11.61 -2.34 10.17
C THR A 204 11.43 -1.83 8.75
N PHE A 205 10.69 -2.56 7.93
CA PHE A 205 10.33 -2.15 6.59
C PHE A 205 9.47 -0.87 6.60
N LEU A 206 8.39 -0.83 7.37
CA LEU A 206 7.53 0.37 7.51
C LEU A 206 8.30 1.59 7.99
N VAL A 207 9.20 1.41 8.98
CA VAL A 207 10.07 2.49 9.45
C VAL A 207 11.01 2.98 8.35
N SER A 208 11.53 2.08 7.51
CA SER A 208 12.37 2.46 6.36
C SER A 208 11.63 3.32 5.33
N MET A 209 10.30 3.25 5.31
CA MET A 209 9.41 4.01 4.42
C MET A 209 9.03 5.38 5.00
N PHE A 210 9.39 5.73 6.23
CA PHE A 210 9.05 7.04 6.79
C PHE A 210 9.86 8.18 6.19
N PRO A 211 9.23 9.35 5.93
CA PRO A 211 9.95 10.55 5.53
C PRO A 211 11.06 10.91 6.55
N PRO A 212 12.16 11.53 6.10
CA PRO A 212 13.24 11.95 7.00
C PRO A 212 12.77 12.82 8.18
N SER A 213 11.69 13.59 8.00
CA SER A 213 11.07 14.40 9.05
C SER A 213 10.57 13.58 10.25
N LEU A 214 9.96 12.41 10.01
CA LEU A 214 9.49 11.49 11.05
C LEU A 214 10.60 10.62 11.62
N SER A 215 11.61 10.30 10.81
CA SER A 215 12.78 9.50 11.25
C SER A 215 13.54 10.15 12.42
N ARG A 216 13.46 11.48 12.59
CA ARG A 216 14.06 12.21 13.71
C ARG A 216 13.56 11.73 15.08
N ILE A 217 12.30 11.29 15.17
CA ILE A 217 11.72 10.72 16.41
C ILE A 217 12.42 9.38 16.77
N LEU A 218 12.98 8.70 15.77
CA LEU A 218 13.62 7.40 15.90
C LEU A 218 15.16 7.46 15.87
N SER A 219 15.76 8.65 15.71
CA SER A 219 17.20 8.93 15.51
C SER A 219 18.22 8.25 16.46
N LEU A 220 17.75 7.57 17.50
CA LEU A 220 18.56 6.70 18.37
C LEU A 220 19.01 5.41 17.68
N PHE A 221 18.39 4.99 16.57
CA PHE A 221 18.78 3.79 15.82
C PHE A 221 19.35 4.21 14.45
N SER A 222 20.53 3.70 14.08
CA SER A 222 21.10 3.96 12.75
C SER A 222 20.29 3.16 11.71
N PHE A 223 19.39 3.81 10.97
CA PHE A 223 18.55 3.15 9.96
C PHE A 223 19.21 2.97 8.58
N HIS A 224 20.53 3.12 8.46
CA HIS A 224 21.22 2.81 7.20
C HIS A 224 21.13 1.30 6.92
N GLY A 225 20.82 0.91 5.69
CA GLY A 225 20.74 -0.50 5.26
C GLY A 225 19.47 -1.25 5.70
N VAL A 226 18.58 -0.62 6.50
CA VAL A 226 17.43 -1.30 7.11
C VAL A 226 16.48 -1.89 6.08
N ARG A 227 16.24 -1.25 4.92
CA ARG A 227 15.32 -1.82 3.92
C ARG A 227 15.77 -3.18 3.39
N LYS A 228 17.04 -3.31 3.00
CA LYS A 228 17.54 -4.56 2.41
C LYS A 228 17.41 -5.71 3.41
N GLU A 229 17.85 -5.46 4.65
CA GLU A 229 17.71 -6.43 5.74
C GLU A 229 16.24 -6.75 6.03
N SER A 230 15.34 -5.75 6.01
CA SER A 230 13.90 -5.96 6.18
C SER A 230 13.30 -6.83 5.08
N LEU A 231 13.66 -6.59 3.81
CA LEU A 231 13.20 -7.39 2.68
C LEU A 231 13.73 -8.83 2.76
N GLU A 232 14.99 -9.03 3.15
CA GLU A 232 15.57 -10.36 3.39
C GLU A 232 14.83 -11.11 4.51
N LEU A 233 14.47 -10.42 5.60
CA LEU A 233 13.65 -11.00 6.68
C LEU A 233 12.25 -11.37 6.20
N LEU A 234 11.60 -10.50 5.40
CA LEU A 234 10.26 -10.78 4.85
C LEU A 234 10.30 -11.97 3.88
N TRP A 235 11.30 -12.05 3.00
CA TRP A 235 11.50 -13.20 2.11
C TRP A 235 11.85 -14.50 2.86
N ARG A 236 12.52 -14.39 4.00
CA ARG A 236 12.74 -15.54 4.88
C ARG A 236 11.44 -15.96 5.56
N ALA A 237 10.66 -15.00 6.06
CA ALA A 237 9.37 -15.23 6.69
C ALA A 237 8.36 -15.86 5.72
N SER A 238 8.31 -15.41 4.46
CA SER A 238 7.35 -15.90 3.47
C SER A 238 7.46 -17.39 3.16
N LYS A 239 8.58 -18.03 3.53
CA LYS A 239 8.80 -19.47 3.39
C LYS A 239 8.14 -20.31 4.48
N TYR A 240 7.68 -19.70 5.58
CA TYR A 240 6.98 -20.45 6.62
C TYR A 240 5.58 -20.86 6.16
N PRO A 241 5.17 -22.12 6.32
CA PRO A 241 3.85 -22.63 5.91
C PRO A 241 2.78 -22.28 6.95
N ASN A 242 2.80 -21.06 7.49
CA ASN A 242 1.80 -20.52 8.42
C ASN A 242 1.38 -19.09 8.02
N ILE A 243 0.37 -18.54 8.69
CA ILE A 243 -0.17 -17.20 8.40
C ILE A 243 0.91 -16.11 8.38
N GLN A 244 1.98 -16.26 9.15
CA GLN A 244 3.04 -15.26 9.23
C GLN A 244 3.83 -15.19 7.92
N GLY A 245 3.98 -16.31 7.21
CA GLY A 245 4.54 -16.33 5.86
C GLY A 245 3.62 -15.62 4.86
N ALA A 246 2.30 -15.79 5.01
CA ALA A 246 1.31 -15.09 4.20
C ALA A 246 1.36 -13.56 4.40
N ILE A 247 1.41 -13.11 5.66
CA ILE A 247 1.52 -11.69 6.01
C ILE A 247 2.81 -11.08 5.46
N ALA A 248 3.93 -11.81 5.56
CA ALA A 248 5.19 -11.35 4.97
C ALA A 248 5.08 -11.17 3.45
N LEU A 249 4.42 -12.11 2.76
CA LEU A 249 4.17 -12.01 1.32
C LEU A 249 3.23 -10.84 0.97
N LEU A 250 2.18 -10.59 1.76
CA LEU A 250 1.32 -9.42 1.59
C LEU A 250 2.11 -8.11 1.70
N CYS A 251 3.05 -8.03 2.64
CA CYS A 251 3.92 -6.86 2.80
C CYS A 251 4.87 -6.69 1.59
N LEU A 252 5.48 -7.78 1.11
CA LEU A 252 6.32 -7.78 -0.09
C LEU A 252 5.54 -7.36 -1.34
N TYR A 253 4.32 -7.87 -1.51
CA TYR A 253 3.42 -7.47 -2.60
C TYR A 253 3.06 -5.99 -2.50
N ALA A 254 2.63 -5.51 -1.33
CA ALA A 254 2.26 -4.12 -1.16
C ALA A 254 3.41 -3.17 -1.55
N PHE A 255 4.63 -3.53 -1.21
CA PHE A 255 5.79 -2.78 -1.64
C PHE A 255 6.05 -2.87 -3.14
N ASN A 256 6.22 -4.09 -3.66
CA ASN A 256 6.66 -4.30 -5.04
C ASN A 256 5.58 -3.96 -6.07
N ALA A 257 4.32 -4.35 -5.82
CA ALA A 257 3.24 -4.22 -6.78
C ALA A 257 2.37 -2.96 -6.60
N MET A 258 2.32 -2.36 -5.42
CA MET A 258 1.52 -1.13 -5.19
C MET A 258 2.37 0.14 -5.11
N ILE A 259 3.50 0.12 -4.40
CA ILE A 259 4.32 1.33 -4.21
C ILE A 259 5.35 1.48 -5.33
N GLN A 260 6.16 0.45 -5.58
CA GLN A 260 7.26 0.50 -6.56
C GLN A 260 6.76 0.58 -8.00
N SER A 261 5.60 -0.01 -8.30
CA SER A 261 5.00 0.00 -9.65
C SER A 261 4.63 1.41 -10.16
N LEU A 262 4.49 2.38 -9.25
CA LEU A 262 4.19 3.77 -9.58
C LEU A 262 5.45 4.61 -9.87
N GLY A 263 6.64 4.09 -9.53
CA GLY A 263 7.91 4.80 -9.64
C GLY A 263 8.68 4.49 -10.92
N SER A 264 9.32 5.52 -11.46
CA SER A 264 10.22 5.43 -12.61
C SER A 264 11.68 5.08 -12.23
N ILE A 265 11.98 4.91 -10.93
CA ILE A 265 13.33 4.61 -10.39
C ILE A 265 13.27 3.36 -9.50
N PRO A 266 13.02 2.17 -10.10
CA PRO A 266 12.94 0.92 -9.34
C PRO A 266 14.35 0.37 -9.02
N PRO A 267 14.48 -0.55 -8.04
CA PRO A 267 15.71 -1.32 -7.83
C PRO A 267 16.17 -2.06 -9.09
N SER A 268 17.48 -2.28 -9.22
CA SER A 268 18.09 -2.90 -10.41
C SER A 268 17.59 -4.32 -10.66
N ASN A 269 17.16 -5.02 -9.61
CA ASN A 269 16.60 -6.37 -9.66
C ASN A 269 15.06 -6.40 -9.61
N TYR A 270 14.37 -5.28 -9.82
CA TYR A 270 12.92 -5.17 -9.62
C TYR A 270 12.09 -6.19 -10.42
N ASP A 271 12.41 -6.41 -11.70
CA ASP A 271 11.67 -7.41 -12.50
C ASP A 271 11.87 -8.84 -11.94
N GLN A 272 13.03 -9.15 -11.35
CA GLN A 272 13.29 -10.43 -10.67
C GLN A 272 12.51 -10.53 -9.35
N GLU A 273 12.40 -9.43 -8.60
CA GLU A 273 11.57 -9.37 -7.39
C GLU A 273 10.09 -9.57 -7.71
N LEU A 274 9.58 -8.98 -8.80
CA LEU A 274 8.20 -9.21 -9.26
C LEU A 274 7.96 -10.68 -9.64
N GLU A 275 8.89 -11.31 -10.37
CA GLU A 275 8.77 -12.74 -10.71
C GLU A 275 8.82 -13.63 -9.46
N HIS A 276 9.68 -13.29 -8.49
CA HIS A 276 9.74 -14.00 -7.22
C HIS A 276 8.43 -13.82 -6.42
N CYS A 277 7.84 -12.62 -6.42
CA CYS A 277 6.53 -12.37 -5.84
C CYS A 277 5.44 -13.18 -6.56
N LEU A 278 5.46 -13.24 -7.89
CA LEU A 278 4.51 -14.03 -8.69
C LEU A 278 4.54 -15.50 -8.29
N GLN A 279 5.74 -16.08 -8.20
CA GLN A 279 5.91 -17.47 -7.81
C GLN A 279 5.43 -17.73 -6.37
N ALA A 280 5.74 -16.83 -5.44
CA ALA A 280 5.28 -16.94 -4.06
C ALA A 280 3.75 -16.84 -3.94
N VAL A 281 3.11 -15.95 -4.73
CA VAL A 281 1.64 -15.86 -4.78
C VAL A 281 1.04 -17.13 -5.38
N LYS A 282 1.59 -17.68 -6.46
CA LYS A 282 1.15 -18.97 -7.02
C LYS A 282 1.24 -20.11 -6.01
N ASP A 283 2.30 -20.14 -5.21
CA ASP A 283 2.48 -21.15 -4.18
C ASP A 283 1.49 -20.98 -3.03
N ILE A 284 1.21 -19.74 -2.59
CA ILE A 284 0.28 -19.49 -1.51
C ILE A 284 -1.18 -19.77 -1.90
N ARG A 285 -1.54 -19.57 -3.18
CA ARG A 285 -2.85 -19.96 -3.73
C ARG A 285 -3.14 -21.45 -3.58
N LYS A 286 -2.13 -22.31 -3.46
CA LYS A 286 -2.33 -23.75 -3.18
C LYS A 286 -2.84 -23.98 -1.76
N ARG A 287 -2.49 -23.09 -0.84
CA ARG A 287 -2.96 -23.11 0.55
C ARG A 287 -4.31 -22.41 0.70
N TYR A 288 -4.42 -21.22 0.12
CA TYR A 288 -5.63 -20.39 0.15
C TYR A 288 -6.32 -20.39 -1.20
N SER A 289 -6.85 -21.56 -1.58
CA SER A 289 -7.40 -21.81 -2.91
C SER A 289 -8.69 -21.03 -3.22
N LYS A 290 -9.39 -20.55 -2.20
CA LYS A 290 -10.63 -19.76 -2.31
C LYS A 290 -10.41 -18.28 -2.04
N GLY A 291 -9.29 -17.88 -1.43
CA GLY A 291 -8.99 -16.48 -1.16
C GLY A 291 -8.87 -15.66 -2.45
N ALA A 292 -9.85 -14.78 -2.70
CA ALA A 292 -9.90 -13.99 -3.93
C ALA A 292 -8.76 -12.96 -4.02
N LEU A 293 -8.29 -12.45 -2.87
CA LEU A 293 -7.17 -11.52 -2.80
C LEU A 293 -5.94 -12.05 -3.57
N TRP A 294 -5.61 -13.32 -3.43
CA TRP A 294 -4.44 -13.92 -4.06
C TRP A 294 -4.55 -14.00 -5.59
N ALA A 295 -5.77 -14.19 -6.11
CA ALA A 295 -6.02 -14.16 -7.54
C ALA A 295 -5.86 -12.74 -8.10
N VAL A 296 -6.36 -11.72 -7.39
CA VAL A 296 -6.17 -10.32 -7.77
C VAL A 296 -4.70 -9.93 -7.75
N MET A 297 -3.96 -10.31 -6.71
CA MET A 297 -2.52 -10.07 -6.62
C MET A 297 -1.75 -10.72 -7.79
N GLU A 298 -2.10 -11.95 -8.17
CA GLU A 298 -1.47 -12.63 -9.30
C GLU A 298 -1.74 -11.92 -10.63
N ALA A 299 -3.00 -11.55 -10.90
CA ALA A 299 -3.38 -10.80 -12.10
C ALA A 299 -2.63 -9.46 -12.18
N LYS A 300 -2.54 -8.74 -11.05
CA LYS A 300 -1.79 -7.49 -10.96
C LYS A 300 -0.32 -7.68 -11.30
N ILE A 301 0.34 -8.72 -10.77
CA ILE A 301 1.76 -8.95 -11.05
C ILE A 301 1.97 -9.28 -12.53
N TYR A 302 1.11 -10.10 -13.16
CA TYR A 302 1.19 -10.33 -14.60
C TYR A 302 1.12 -9.03 -15.42
N PHE A 303 0.26 -8.09 -15.03
CA PHE A 303 0.19 -6.79 -15.70
C PHE A 303 1.50 -6.00 -15.53
N LEU A 304 2.08 -5.99 -14.32
CA LEU A 304 3.33 -5.27 -14.04
C LEU A 304 4.57 -5.87 -14.73
N THR A 305 4.55 -7.18 -15.01
CA THR A 305 5.60 -7.88 -15.75
C THR A 305 5.42 -7.80 -17.27
N GLY A 306 4.36 -7.16 -17.77
CA GLY A 306 4.07 -7.02 -19.20
C GLY A 306 3.30 -8.19 -19.81
N GLU A 307 2.87 -9.16 -19.01
CA GLU A 307 2.04 -10.29 -19.42
C GLU A 307 0.55 -9.89 -19.41
N SER A 308 0.21 -8.77 -20.04
CA SER A 308 -1.13 -8.15 -19.97
C SER A 308 -2.25 -9.06 -20.44
N GLN A 309 -1.98 -9.98 -21.38
CA GLN A 309 -2.98 -10.95 -21.83
C GLN A 309 -3.32 -11.98 -20.75
N MET A 310 -2.32 -12.45 -20.00
CA MET A 310 -2.54 -13.33 -18.84
C MET A 310 -3.27 -12.61 -17.72
N ALA A 311 -2.91 -11.35 -17.46
CA ALA A 311 -3.62 -10.51 -16.50
C ALA A 311 -5.11 -10.37 -16.88
N LEU A 312 -5.39 -10.14 -18.15
CA LEU A 312 -6.75 -10.01 -18.67
C LEU A 312 -7.55 -11.31 -18.51
N GLU A 313 -6.98 -12.44 -18.89
CA GLU A 313 -7.64 -13.74 -18.73
C GLU A 313 -7.99 -14.02 -17.27
N MET A 314 -7.15 -13.59 -16.33
CA MET A 314 -7.45 -13.70 -14.90
C MET A 314 -8.52 -12.72 -14.44
N GLU A 315 -8.51 -11.48 -14.93
CA GLU A 315 -9.53 -10.48 -14.58
C GLU A 315 -10.91 -10.80 -15.17
N GLU A 316 -10.98 -11.56 -16.26
CA GLU A 316 -12.25 -12.03 -16.82
C GLU A 316 -12.88 -13.18 -16.00
N LEU A 317 -12.12 -13.80 -15.09
CA LEU A 317 -12.67 -14.80 -14.16
C LEU A 317 -13.47 -14.13 -13.04
N SER A 318 -14.66 -14.67 -12.77
CA SER A 318 -15.45 -14.29 -11.60
C SER A 318 -14.72 -14.69 -10.32
N ILE A 319 -14.66 -13.77 -9.36
CA ILE A 319 -14.23 -14.08 -7.99
C ILE A 319 -15.46 -14.37 -7.12
N ASP A 320 -15.36 -15.40 -6.29
CA ASP A 320 -16.35 -15.69 -5.24
C ASP A 320 -15.81 -15.12 -3.93
N SER A 321 -16.10 -13.84 -3.66
CA SER A 321 -15.72 -13.19 -2.41
C SER A 321 -16.90 -12.41 -1.85
N SER A 322 -17.08 -12.48 -0.54
CA SER A 322 -18.06 -11.65 0.17
C SER A 322 -17.48 -10.31 0.63
N MET A 323 -16.18 -10.08 0.41
CA MET A 323 -15.48 -8.89 0.86
C MET A 323 -15.56 -7.79 -0.21
N GLU A 324 -16.37 -6.77 0.05
CA GLU A 324 -16.55 -5.61 -0.82
C GLU A 324 -15.21 -4.93 -1.18
N GLN A 325 -14.25 -4.93 -0.25
CA GLN A 325 -12.93 -4.33 -0.44
C GLN A 325 -12.10 -5.08 -1.50
N ILE A 326 -12.16 -6.42 -1.54
CA ILE A 326 -11.45 -7.22 -2.55
C ILE A 326 -12.12 -7.05 -3.91
N ILE A 327 -13.46 -7.04 -3.96
CA ILE A 327 -14.22 -6.81 -5.19
C ILE A 327 -13.88 -5.43 -5.76
N ALA A 328 -13.86 -4.39 -4.91
CA ALA A 328 -13.50 -3.03 -5.32
C ALA A 328 -12.07 -2.94 -5.84
N MET A 329 -11.10 -3.58 -5.18
CA MET A 329 -9.71 -3.62 -5.62
C MET A 329 -9.57 -4.31 -6.98
N LYS A 330 -10.24 -5.46 -7.17
CA LYS A 330 -10.27 -6.16 -8.47
C LYS A 330 -10.84 -5.27 -9.56
N GLY A 331 -12.00 -4.64 -9.34
CA GLY A 331 -12.62 -3.79 -10.37
C GLY A 331 -11.77 -2.57 -10.71
N PHE A 332 -11.06 -2.00 -9.73
CA PHE A 332 -10.10 -0.91 -9.96
C PHE A 332 -8.92 -1.40 -10.82
N ASP A 333 -8.29 -2.51 -10.45
CA ASP A 333 -7.19 -3.09 -11.21
C ASP A 333 -7.61 -3.52 -12.62
N THR A 334 -8.83 -4.03 -12.80
CA THR A 334 -9.44 -4.33 -14.10
C THR A 334 -9.54 -3.07 -14.97
N ALA A 335 -10.04 -1.96 -14.42
CA ALA A 335 -10.14 -0.69 -15.15
C ALA A 335 -8.75 -0.14 -15.53
N MET A 336 -7.76 -0.26 -14.64
CA MET A 336 -6.36 0.10 -14.90
C MET A 336 -5.75 -0.75 -16.02
N LEU A 337 -5.97 -2.07 -15.99
CA LEU A 337 -5.53 -2.98 -17.03
C LEU A 337 -6.16 -2.60 -18.38
N TYR A 338 -7.47 -2.36 -18.42
CA TYR A 338 -8.15 -1.99 -19.66
C TYR A 338 -7.62 -0.68 -20.25
N VAL A 339 -7.41 0.37 -19.45
CA VAL A 339 -6.85 1.62 -19.98
C VAL A 339 -5.40 1.42 -20.45
N GLY A 340 -4.61 0.61 -19.73
CA GLY A 340 -3.24 0.26 -20.11
C GLY A 340 -3.14 -0.57 -21.40
N MET A 341 -4.19 -1.32 -21.74
CA MET A 341 -4.36 -2.07 -23.00
C MET A 341 -5.21 -1.32 -24.03
N ARG A 342 -5.50 -0.02 -23.82
CA ARG A 342 -6.31 0.83 -24.69
C ARG A 342 -7.74 0.30 -24.98
N LYS A 343 -8.28 -0.54 -24.10
CA LYS A 343 -9.68 -1.03 -24.15
C LYS A 343 -10.60 -0.02 -23.48
N PHE A 344 -10.70 1.19 -24.05
CA PHE A 344 -11.30 2.34 -23.38
C PHE A 344 -12.77 2.19 -23.01
N LYS A 345 -13.59 1.54 -23.86
CA LYS A 345 -15.00 1.31 -23.54
C LYS A 345 -15.12 0.40 -22.32
N GLN A 346 -14.37 -0.70 -22.30
CA GLN A 346 -14.35 -1.64 -21.17
C GLN A 346 -13.78 -0.98 -19.90
N ALA A 347 -12.77 -0.11 -20.05
CA ALA A 347 -12.22 0.65 -18.92
C ALA A 347 -13.29 1.59 -18.30
N ALA A 348 -14.07 2.26 -19.13
CA ALA A 348 -15.17 3.13 -18.68
C ALA A 348 -16.28 2.33 -18.00
N ASP A 349 -16.66 1.17 -18.55
CA ASP A 349 -17.70 0.32 -17.94
C ASP A 349 -17.23 -0.22 -16.58
N ALA A 350 -16.02 -0.80 -16.53
CA ALA A 350 -15.46 -1.39 -15.32
C ALA A 350 -15.29 -0.37 -14.19
N ILE A 351 -14.85 0.86 -14.48
CA ILE A 351 -14.70 1.88 -13.43
C ILE A 351 -16.05 2.39 -12.92
N ILE A 352 -17.08 2.47 -13.77
CA ILE A 352 -18.40 2.96 -13.38
C ILE A 352 -19.12 1.93 -12.51
N GLU A 353 -18.94 0.64 -12.77
CA GLU A 353 -19.46 -0.43 -11.90
C GLU A 353 -18.96 -0.32 -10.45
N LEU A 354 -17.79 0.31 -10.22
CA LEU A 354 -17.30 0.57 -8.85
C LEU A 354 -18.14 1.58 -8.07
N GLU A 355 -18.94 2.43 -8.73
CA GLU A 355 -19.82 3.38 -8.03
C GLU A 355 -20.85 2.68 -7.15
N ASP A 356 -21.35 1.53 -7.59
CA ASP A 356 -22.31 0.71 -6.86
C ASP A 356 -21.66 -0.13 -5.76
N LEU A 357 -20.35 -0.35 -5.85
CA LEU A 357 -19.60 -1.28 -4.99
C LEU A 357 -18.84 -0.58 -3.85
N ASN A 358 -18.39 0.66 -4.03
CA ASN A 358 -17.60 1.35 -3.01
C ASN A 358 -17.81 2.88 -2.97
N SER A 359 -17.28 3.51 -1.92
CA SER A 359 -17.47 4.93 -1.63
C SER A 359 -16.23 5.82 -1.81
N TRP A 360 -15.17 5.33 -2.47
CA TRP A 360 -13.88 6.05 -2.50
C TRP A 360 -13.97 7.42 -3.19
N SER A 361 -14.20 7.47 -4.50
CA SER A 361 -14.42 8.73 -5.20
C SER A 361 -15.21 8.53 -6.49
N HIS A 362 -16.54 8.65 -6.40
CA HIS A 362 -17.42 8.67 -7.57
C HIS A 362 -17.04 9.80 -8.55
N ALA A 363 -16.51 10.92 -8.03
CA ALA A 363 -15.94 11.98 -8.85
C ALA A 363 -14.79 11.48 -9.73
N PHE A 364 -13.87 10.70 -9.16
CA PHE A 364 -12.78 10.09 -9.92
C PHE A 364 -13.29 9.05 -10.92
N TYR A 365 -14.26 8.21 -10.55
CA TYR A 365 -14.80 7.19 -11.46
C TYR A 365 -15.46 7.81 -12.70
N ARG A 366 -16.28 8.84 -12.53
CA ARG A 366 -16.82 9.62 -13.66
C ARG A 366 -15.73 10.31 -14.45
N TYR A 367 -14.74 10.93 -13.79
CA TYR A 367 -13.64 11.58 -14.48
C TYR A 367 -12.88 10.59 -15.37
N PHE A 368 -12.49 9.44 -14.82
CA PHE A 368 -11.79 8.37 -15.53
C PHE A 368 -12.61 7.84 -16.70
N ALA A 369 -13.87 7.48 -16.46
CA ALA A 369 -14.77 6.99 -17.49
C ALA A 369 -14.96 8.02 -18.61
N GLY A 370 -15.10 9.30 -18.26
CA GLY A 370 -15.21 10.39 -19.21
C GLY A 370 -13.99 10.51 -20.11
N CYS A 371 -12.77 10.43 -19.54
CA CYS A 371 -11.52 10.40 -20.30
C CYS A 371 -11.48 9.22 -21.29
N CYS A 372 -11.89 8.03 -20.85
CA CYS A 372 -11.91 6.84 -21.68
C CYS A 372 -12.95 6.93 -22.81
N LEU A 373 -14.19 7.36 -22.52
CA LEU A 373 -15.25 7.48 -23.52
C LEU A 373 -14.95 8.52 -24.62
N LEU A 374 -14.26 9.60 -24.27
CA LEU A 374 -13.76 10.56 -25.28
C LEU A 374 -12.78 9.89 -26.25
N GLN A 375 -11.81 9.13 -25.73
CA GLN A 375 -10.83 8.44 -26.58
C GLN A 375 -11.49 7.33 -27.40
N HIS A 376 -12.40 6.56 -26.80
CA HIS A 376 -13.15 5.53 -27.51
C HIS A 376 -13.92 6.10 -28.71
N GLY A 377 -14.61 7.23 -28.53
CA GLY A 377 -15.31 7.90 -29.63
C GLY A 377 -14.38 8.39 -30.74
N LYS A 378 -13.18 8.90 -30.38
CA LYS A 378 -12.15 9.26 -31.36
C LYS A 378 -11.63 8.05 -32.13
N GLU A 379 -11.45 6.90 -31.48
CA GLU A 379 -11.01 5.66 -32.14
C GLU A 379 -12.08 5.08 -33.08
N ILE A 380 -13.37 5.19 -32.74
CA ILE A 380 -14.47 4.86 -33.65
C ILE A 380 -14.37 5.70 -34.93
N LEU A 381 -14.21 7.03 -34.81
CA LEU A 381 -14.05 7.91 -35.98
C LEU A 381 -12.79 7.57 -36.79
N GLY A 382 -11.65 7.36 -36.12
CA GLY A 382 -10.37 7.05 -36.77
C GLY A 382 -10.38 5.71 -37.52
N SER A 383 -11.18 4.74 -37.07
CA SER A 383 -11.34 3.43 -37.72
C SER A 383 -12.45 3.39 -38.79
N GLY A 384 -13.11 4.52 -39.05
CA GLY A 384 -14.22 4.61 -40.01
C GLY A 384 -15.52 3.96 -39.52
N GLY A 385 -15.70 3.85 -38.19
CA GLY A 385 -16.92 3.37 -37.56
C GLY A 385 -18.08 4.37 -37.61
N SER A 386 -19.16 4.08 -36.88
CA SER A 386 -20.37 4.89 -36.90
C SER A 386 -20.15 6.28 -36.26
N GLU A 387 -20.40 7.35 -37.02
CA GLU A 387 -20.37 8.72 -36.49
C GLU A 387 -21.38 8.93 -35.35
N GLU A 388 -22.51 8.24 -35.38
CA GLU A 388 -23.54 8.30 -34.33
C GLU A 388 -23.04 7.66 -33.03
N GLU A 389 -22.41 6.49 -33.11
CA GLU A 389 -21.83 5.79 -31.94
C GLU A 389 -20.66 6.59 -31.36
N ALA A 390 -19.79 7.11 -32.22
CA ALA A 390 -18.69 7.97 -31.80
C ALA A 390 -19.19 9.21 -31.06
N LYS A 391 -20.19 9.89 -31.62
CA LYS A 391 -20.78 11.08 -31.02
C LYS A 391 -21.45 10.75 -29.69
N ALA A 392 -22.21 9.66 -29.60
CA ALA A 392 -22.83 9.22 -28.35
C ALA A 392 -21.77 8.94 -27.26
N SER A 393 -20.65 8.30 -27.61
CA SER A 393 -19.53 8.08 -26.68
C SER A 393 -18.92 9.39 -26.22
N ILE A 394 -18.65 10.33 -27.14
CA ILE A 394 -18.06 11.63 -26.83
C ILE A 394 -19.01 12.46 -25.94
N ASP A 395 -20.30 12.54 -26.29
CA ASP A 395 -21.30 13.30 -25.54
C ASP A 395 -21.45 12.74 -24.12
N HIS A 396 -21.46 11.42 -23.96
CA HIS A 396 -21.51 10.77 -22.64
C HIS A 396 -20.23 11.00 -21.84
N GLY A 397 -19.07 10.97 -22.49
CA GLY A 397 -17.78 11.30 -21.86
C GLY A 397 -17.74 12.74 -21.36
N ILE A 398 -18.25 13.68 -22.15
CA ILE A 398 -18.39 15.10 -21.78
C ILE A 398 -19.31 15.25 -20.55
N GLU A 399 -20.44 14.56 -20.54
CA GLU A 399 -21.38 14.59 -19.41
C GLU A 399 -20.69 14.14 -18.11
N TYR A 400 -19.96 13.02 -18.16
CA TYR A 400 -19.23 12.51 -17.00
C TYR A 400 -18.17 13.48 -16.50
N LEU A 401 -17.38 14.09 -17.39
CA LEU A 401 -16.35 15.05 -17.01
C LEU A 401 -16.95 16.30 -16.34
N LYS A 402 -18.04 16.86 -16.89
CA LYS A 402 -18.71 18.03 -16.31
C LYS A 402 -19.34 17.74 -14.95
N ASN A 403 -19.90 16.53 -14.78
CA ASN A 403 -20.56 16.15 -13.54
C ASN A 403 -19.58 15.71 -12.45
N ALA A 404 -18.40 15.20 -12.81
CA ALA A 404 -17.41 14.67 -11.86
C ALA A 404 -17.08 15.63 -10.69
N PRO A 405 -16.76 16.93 -10.91
CA PRO A 405 -16.53 17.88 -9.82
C PRO A 405 -17.70 18.02 -8.83
N THR A 406 -18.93 17.85 -9.30
CA THR A 406 -20.14 17.99 -8.46
C THR A 406 -20.33 16.83 -7.48
N LEU A 407 -19.72 15.68 -7.77
CA LEU A 407 -19.77 14.47 -6.94
C LEU A 407 -18.76 14.50 -5.78
N VAL A 408 -17.86 15.49 -5.75
CA VAL A 408 -16.90 15.63 -4.65
C VAL A 408 -17.66 16.00 -3.38
N GLN A 409 -17.89 14.99 -2.53
CA GLN A 409 -18.60 15.16 -1.27
C GLN A 409 -17.78 16.01 -0.30
N LYS A 410 -18.07 17.31 -0.23
CA LYS A 410 -17.57 18.20 0.83
C LYS A 410 -18.28 17.92 2.15
N LYS A 411 -18.09 16.73 2.74
CA LYS A 411 -18.50 16.47 4.14
C LYS A 411 -17.65 17.33 5.06
N LYS A 412 -18.22 17.93 6.11
CA LYS A 412 -17.56 18.89 7.03
C LYS A 412 -16.21 18.45 7.61
N LYS A 413 -15.87 17.15 7.60
CA LYS A 413 -14.63 16.59 8.13
C LYS A 413 -13.71 15.93 7.09
N ARG A 414 -14.18 15.70 5.86
CA ARG A 414 -13.38 15.00 4.82
C ARG A 414 -12.57 16.03 4.04
N ARG A 415 -11.24 15.89 4.04
CA ARG A 415 -10.40 16.66 3.12
C ARG A 415 -10.61 16.15 1.70
N THR A 416 -10.63 17.06 0.72
CA THR A 416 -10.65 16.69 -0.69
C THR A 416 -9.41 15.84 -1.00
N LEU A 417 -9.60 14.70 -1.65
CA LEU A 417 -8.48 13.84 -2.03
C LEU A 417 -7.59 14.57 -3.04
N PRO A 418 -6.27 14.31 -3.06
CA PRO A 418 -5.38 14.91 -4.06
C PRO A 418 -5.83 14.68 -5.51
N VAL A 419 -6.38 13.49 -5.81
CA VAL A 419 -6.94 13.16 -7.13
C VAL A 419 -8.23 13.93 -7.43
N GLU A 420 -9.06 14.20 -6.42
CA GLU A 420 -10.28 15.02 -6.56
C GLU A 420 -9.92 16.49 -6.80
N ALA A 421 -8.90 17.02 -6.13
CA ALA A 421 -8.41 18.37 -6.37
C ALA A 421 -7.86 18.52 -7.80
N TYR A 422 -7.07 17.54 -8.25
CA TYR A 422 -6.55 17.47 -9.61
C TYR A 422 -7.66 17.45 -10.66
N LEU A 423 -8.63 16.54 -10.56
CA LEU A 423 -9.71 16.44 -11.55
C LEU A 423 -10.59 17.70 -11.59
N ILE A 424 -10.87 18.32 -10.42
CA ILE A 424 -11.63 19.58 -10.36
C ILE A 424 -10.92 20.66 -11.17
N ARG A 425 -9.62 20.85 -10.93
CA ARG A 425 -8.82 21.84 -11.67
C ARG A 425 -8.79 21.54 -13.17
N LYS A 426 -8.58 20.28 -13.56
CA LYS A 426 -8.53 19.87 -14.97
C LYS A 426 -9.84 20.15 -15.69
N VAL A 427 -10.98 19.80 -15.08
CA VAL A 427 -12.30 20.10 -15.67
C VAL A 427 -12.52 21.61 -15.78
N GLN A 428 -12.22 22.38 -14.73
CA GLN A 428 -12.33 23.84 -14.77
C GLN A 428 -11.45 24.46 -15.86
N LYS A 429 -10.22 23.98 -16.04
CA LYS A 429 -9.31 24.40 -17.13
C LYS A 429 -9.98 24.27 -18.50
N TRP A 430 -10.58 23.11 -18.77
CA TRP A 430 -11.21 22.85 -20.06
C TRP A 430 -12.50 23.66 -20.23
N GLU A 431 -13.29 23.84 -19.17
CA GLU A 431 -14.49 24.69 -19.20
C GLU A 431 -14.15 26.16 -19.46
N ASP A 432 -13.18 26.72 -18.74
CA ASP A 432 -12.71 28.10 -18.92
C ASP A 432 -12.23 28.34 -20.35
N ARG A 433 -11.47 27.39 -20.91
CA ARG A 433 -10.97 27.49 -22.28
C ARG A 433 -12.09 27.34 -23.31
N ALA A 434 -13.00 26.38 -23.10
CA ALA A 434 -14.15 26.17 -23.98
C ALA A 434 -15.03 27.42 -24.06
N GLU A 435 -15.28 28.08 -22.92
CA GLU A 435 -16.02 29.35 -22.86
C GLU A 435 -15.25 30.48 -23.57
N LYS A 436 -13.97 30.66 -23.23
CA LYS A 436 -13.11 31.70 -23.82
C LYS A 436 -13.01 31.61 -25.34
N LEU A 437 -12.91 30.39 -25.89
CA LEU A 437 -12.77 30.15 -27.33
C LEU A 437 -14.11 29.89 -28.03
N ASN A 438 -15.21 29.78 -27.29
CA ASN A 438 -16.54 29.40 -27.78
C ASN A 438 -16.52 28.09 -28.61
N ILE A 439 -15.92 27.06 -28.03
CA ILE A 439 -15.80 25.70 -28.60
C ILE A 439 -16.36 24.66 -27.63
N SER A 440 -16.45 23.39 -28.05
CA SER A 440 -16.84 22.32 -27.15
C SER A 440 -15.75 22.06 -26.09
N ILE A 441 -16.13 21.49 -24.94
CA ILE A 441 -15.14 21.10 -23.93
C ILE A 441 -14.16 20.05 -24.46
N ALA A 442 -14.60 19.18 -25.37
CA ALA A 442 -13.73 18.19 -26.00
C ALA A 442 -12.70 18.84 -26.95
N ASP A 443 -13.08 19.92 -27.65
CA ASP A 443 -12.16 20.69 -28.49
C ASP A 443 -11.22 21.58 -27.68
N ALA A 444 -11.54 21.86 -26.42
CA ALA A 444 -10.65 22.59 -25.51
C ALA A 444 -9.51 21.71 -24.93
N MET A 445 -9.57 20.40 -25.16
CA MET A 445 -8.57 19.41 -24.72
C MET A 445 -7.56 19.15 -25.84
N ASP A 446 -6.44 19.88 -25.83
CA ASP A 446 -5.39 19.70 -26.83
C ASP A 446 -4.66 18.36 -26.66
N VAL A 447 -4.39 17.96 -25.42
CA VAL A 447 -3.83 16.65 -25.05
C VAL A 447 -4.97 15.72 -24.60
N PRO A 448 -5.07 14.48 -25.11
CA PRO A 448 -6.13 13.55 -24.73
C PRO A 448 -6.02 13.19 -23.24
N PRO A 449 -7.07 13.41 -22.43
CA PRO A 449 -6.99 13.25 -20.96
C PRO A 449 -6.58 11.85 -20.49
N TYR A 450 -6.86 10.80 -21.27
CA TYR A 450 -6.44 9.44 -20.92
C TYR A 450 -4.91 9.29 -20.87
N ALA A 451 -4.15 10.09 -21.63
CA ALA A 451 -2.69 10.03 -21.62
C ALA A 451 -2.10 10.36 -20.24
N GLU A 452 -2.74 11.29 -19.52
CA GLU A 452 -2.39 11.62 -18.15
C GLU A 452 -2.77 10.48 -17.19
N LEU A 453 -3.89 9.76 -17.43
CA LEU A 453 -4.24 8.56 -16.67
C LEU A 453 -3.18 7.47 -16.82
N ILE A 454 -2.65 7.27 -18.03
CA ILE A 454 -1.55 6.33 -18.29
C ILE A 454 -0.35 6.71 -17.43
N TYR A 455 0.11 7.96 -17.50
CA TYR A 455 1.26 8.42 -16.72
C TYR A 455 1.07 8.27 -15.21
N ILE A 456 -0.12 8.62 -14.70
CA ILE A 456 -0.38 8.69 -13.26
C ILE A 456 -0.54 7.30 -12.64
N PHE A 457 -1.26 6.39 -13.31
CA PHE A 457 -1.74 5.13 -12.71
C PHE A 457 -1.15 3.86 -13.32
N VAL A 458 -0.81 3.87 -14.61
CA VAL A 458 -0.40 2.66 -15.33
C VAL A 458 0.81 2.88 -16.22
N ILE A 459 1.77 3.68 -15.75
CA ILE A 459 3.03 3.95 -16.46
C ILE A 459 3.78 2.66 -16.83
N CYS A 460 3.55 1.58 -16.06
CA CYS A 460 4.08 0.25 -16.34
C CYS A 460 3.64 -0.31 -17.71
N SER A 461 2.50 0.10 -18.27
CA SER A 461 2.05 -0.35 -19.59
C SER A 461 2.98 0.14 -20.71
N LEU A 462 3.70 1.25 -20.50
CA LEU A 462 4.67 1.77 -21.45
C LEU A 462 5.93 0.89 -21.57
N LYS A 463 6.09 -0.15 -20.73
CA LYS A 463 7.10 -1.20 -20.96
C LYS A 463 6.82 -2.01 -22.23
N ASP A 464 5.56 -2.10 -22.69
CA ASP A 464 5.22 -2.67 -23.99
C ASP A 464 5.45 -1.60 -25.08
N PRO A 465 6.41 -1.80 -26.01
CA PRO A 465 6.66 -0.85 -27.08
C PRO A 465 5.44 -0.57 -27.95
N LYS A 466 4.50 -1.52 -28.09
CA LYS A 466 3.28 -1.31 -28.87
C LYS A 466 2.38 -0.25 -28.24
N GLU A 467 2.20 -0.33 -26.92
CA GLU A 467 1.36 0.63 -26.18
C GLU A 467 2.04 2.00 -26.10
N ALA A 468 3.37 2.02 -25.93
CA ALA A 468 4.17 3.25 -25.96
C ALA A 468 4.08 3.97 -27.32
N GLU A 469 4.25 3.25 -28.43
CA GLU A 469 4.15 3.83 -29.78
C GLU A 469 2.72 4.25 -30.14
N ALA A 470 1.70 3.52 -29.67
CA ALA A 470 0.32 3.93 -29.88
C ALA A 470 -0.01 5.25 -29.15
N LEU A 471 0.45 5.42 -27.91
CA LEU A 471 0.30 6.69 -27.19
C LEU A 471 1.12 7.81 -27.84
N ARG A 472 2.34 7.52 -28.32
CA ARG A 472 3.17 8.49 -29.07
C ARG A 472 2.41 8.99 -30.30
N ALA A 473 1.84 8.10 -31.10
CA ALA A 473 1.09 8.46 -32.29
C ALA A 473 -0.09 9.39 -31.98
N ASP A 474 -0.86 9.12 -30.92
CA ASP A 474 -1.95 9.99 -30.49
C ASP A 474 -1.44 11.39 -30.11
N LEU A 475 -0.36 11.47 -29.31
CA LEU A 475 0.23 12.74 -28.87
C LEU A 475 0.83 13.54 -30.03
N GLU A 476 1.47 12.89 -31.00
CA GLU A 476 2.07 13.56 -32.15
C GLU A 476 1.03 14.29 -33.02
N THR A 477 -0.19 13.74 -33.12
CA THR A 477 -1.30 14.40 -33.85
C THR A 477 -1.88 15.62 -33.15
N CYS A 478 -1.61 15.81 -31.84
CA CYS A 478 -2.17 16.89 -31.05
C CYS A 478 -1.64 18.26 -31.50
N LYS A 479 -2.55 19.23 -31.64
CA LYS A 479 -2.22 20.64 -31.93
C LYS A 479 -2.45 21.46 -30.67
N CYS A 480 -1.38 21.85 -30.00
CA CYS A 480 -1.45 22.61 -28.75
C CYS A 480 -1.59 24.11 -29.02
N SER A 481 -2.60 24.71 -28.41
CA SER A 481 -3.01 26.10 -28.57
C SER A 481 -2.41 27.03 -27.50
N GLU A 482 -2.05 26.49 -26.34
CA GLU A 482 -1.41 27.21 -25.24
C GLU A 482 -0.08 26.55 -24.83
N GLU A 483 0.82 27.34 -24.24
CA GLU A 483 2.20 26.92 -23.89
C GLU A 483 2.22 25.76 -22.88
N ASP A 484 1.28 25.72 -21.92
CA ASP A 484 1.20 24.65 -20.93
C ASP A 484 0.70 23.32 -21.52
N GLU A 485 -0.13 23.36 -22.58
CA GLU A 485 -0.54 22.15 -23.31
C GLU A 485 0.60 21.60 -24.16
N ALA A 486 1.35 22.48 -24.81
CA ALA A 486 2.54 22.09 -25.54
C ALA A 486 3.57 21.48 -24.58
N GLY A 487 3.76 22.09 -23.41
CA GLY A 487 4.60 21.54 -22.34
C GLY A 487 4.14 20.16 -21.86
N LEU A 488 2.84 19.98 -21.62
CA LEU A 488 2.29 18.68 -21.22
C LEU A 488 2.50 17.61 -22.29
N LYS A 489 2.27 17.95 -23.57
CA LYS A 489 2.56 17.05 -24.70
C LYS A 489 4.03 16.64 -24.73
N GLU A 490 4.95 17.60 -24.67
CA GLU A 490 6.39 17.34 -24.70
C GLU A 490 6.87 16.53 -23.50
N PHE A 491 6.30 16.79 -22.31
CA PHE A 491 6.54 15.98 -21.12
C PHE A 491 6.14 14.52 -21.33
N LEU A 492 4.91 14.25 -21.77
CA LEU A 492 4.42 12.88 -21.99
C LEU A 492 5.21 12.17 -23.10
N LEU A 493 5.53 12.86 -24.20
CA LEU A 493 6.40 12.32 -25.24
C LEU A 493 7.80 11.98 -24.70
N GLY A 494 8.37 12.82 -23.83
CA GLY A 494 9.66 12.53 -23.21
C GLY A 494 9.62 11.31 -22.28
N VAL A 495 8.51 11.07 -21.57
CA VAL A 495 8.32 9.83 -20.79
C VAL A 495 8.31 8.62 -21.73
N ILE A 496 7.58 8.70 -22.84
CA ILE A 496 7.52 7.62 -23.83
C ILE A 496 8.90 7.34 -24.43
N ASP A 497 9.64 8.38 -24.81
CA ASP A 497 11.01 8.27 -25.33
C ASP A 497 11.92 7.53 -24.34
N ARG A 498 11.78 7.77 -23.03
CA ARG A 498 12.54 7.04 -21.99
C ARG A 498 12.21 5.55 -21.99
N HIS A 499 10.91 5.21 -22.03
CA HIS A 499 10.45 3.82 -22.05
C HIS A 499 10.86 3.08 -23.32
N LEU A 500 10.95 3.78 -24.46
CA LEU A 500 11.47 3.28 -25.73
C LEU A 500 13.01 3.33 -25.82
N LYS A 501 13.69 3.75 -24.74
CA LYS A 501 15.15 3.86 -24.62
C LYS A 501 15.80 4.86 -25.58
N GLU A 502 15.02 5.83 -26.05
CA GLU A 502 15.45 6.97 -26.85
C GLU A 502 15.94 8.12 -25.94
N TYR A 503 16.97 7.84 -25.13
CA TYR A 503 17.36 8.71 -24.02
C TYR A 503 17.75 10.13 -24.43
N ASP A 504 18.41 10.33 -25.57
CA ASP A 504 18.75 11.68 -26.02
C ASP A 504 17.50 12.50 -26.38
N SER A 505 16.49 11.87 -26.98
CA SER A 505 15.21 12.53 -27.28
C SER A 505 14.47 12.89 -25.99
N CYS A 506 14.39 11.93 -25.05
CA CYS A 506 13.83 12.18 -23.72
C CYS A 506 14.51 13.36 -23.03
N ARG A 507 15.85 13.40 -22.99
CA ARG A 507 16.60 14.50 -22.35
C ARG A 507 16.24 15.84 -22.98
N VAL A 508 16.25 15.94 -24.31
CA VAL A 508 15.93 17.19 -25.03
C VAL A 508 14.51 17.66 -24.71
N ARG A 509 13.52 16.76 -24.70
CA ARG A 509 12.13 17.11 -24.36
C ARG A 509 11.99 17.55 -22.91
N MET A 510 12.61 16.85 -21.97
CA MET A 510 12.56 17.22 -20.55
C MET A 510 13.25 18.57 -20.29
N GLU A 511 14.41 18.82 -20.92
CA GLU A 511 15.08 20.13 -20.85
C GLU A 511 14.23 21.25 -21.46
N HIS A 512 13.49 20.97 -22.54
CA HIS A 512 12.54 21.92 -23.11
C HIS A 512 11.38 22.23 -22.16
N VAL A 513 10.78 21.21 -21.53
CA VAL A 513 9.73 21.39 -20.51
C VAL A 513 10.24 22.24 -19.35
N LEU A 514 11.49 22.05 -18.91
CA LEU A 514 12.10 22.84 -17.84
C LEU A 514 12.42 24.30 -18.22
N GLN A 515 12.35 24.66 -19.50
CA GLN A 515 12.54 26.05 -19.98
C GLN A 515 11.23 26.85 -20.01
N LEU A 516 10.08 26.22 -19.79
CA LEU A 516 8.78 26.88 -19.77
C LEU A 516 8.71 27.92 -18.63
N ASP A 517 7.99 29.02 -18.87
CA ASP A 517 7.87 30.09 -17.87
C ASP A 517 7.10 29.62 -16.63
N GLN A 518 7.81 29.41 -15.52
CA GLN A 518 7.21 29.00 -14.25
C GLN A 518 6.15 30.01 -13.78
N GLY A 519 6.35 31.32 -14.01
CA GLY A 519 5.38 32.35 -13.63
C GLY A 519 4.05 32.22 -14.37
N TYR A 520 4.08 31.85 -15.65
CA TYR A 520 2.92 31.49 -16.45
C TYR A 520 2.27 30.21 -15.96
N LEU A 521 3.07 29.15 -15.72
CA LEU A 521 2.55 27.87 -15.24
C LEU A 521 1.98 27.91 -13.82
N SER A 522 2.41 28.86 -12.98
CA SER A 522 1.84 29.08 -11.64
C SER A 522 0.50 29.83 -11.62
N ARG A 523 -0.04 30.24 -12.77
CA ARG A 523 -1.38 30.84 -12.85
C ARG A 523 -2.48 29.79 -12.67
N ASP A 524 -3.70 30.25 -12.41
CA ASP A 524 -4.86 29.39 -12.23
C ASP A 524 -5.05 28.44 -13.43
N ASN A 525 -5.40 27.18 -13.13
CA ASN A 525 -5.75 26.17 -14.12
C ASN A 525 -4.65 25.94 -15.19
N ARG A 526 -3.39 25.83 -14.76
CA ARG A 526 -2.23 25.51 -15.60
C ARG A 526 -1.48 24.26 -15.12
N GLU A 527 -0.63 23.72 -15.99
CA GLU A 527 0.07 22.44 -15.75
C GLU A 527 1.39 22.60 -14.99
N LEU A 528 1.42 23.37 -13.89
CA LEU A 528 2.66 23.57 -13.09
C LEU A 528 3.33 22.26 -12.68
N TRP A 529 2.54 21.21 -12.45
CA TRP A 529 3.03 19.91 -11.99
C TRP A 529 4.03 19.28 -12.97
N ILE A 530 4.01 19.59 -14.26
CA ILE A 530 4.95 18.98 -15.22
C ILE A 530 6.40 19.39 -14.97
N LEU A 531 6.67 20.55 -14.36
CA LEU A 531 8.05 21.00 -14.08
C LEU A 531 8.76 20.12 -13.04
N PRO A 532 8.22 19.94 -11.82
CA PRO A 532 8.86 19.07 -10.84
C PRO A 532 8.86 17.60 -11.28
N PHE A 533 7.86 17.16 -12.05
CA PHE A 533 7.86 15.81 -12.63
C PHE A 533 8.88 15.63 -13.77
N ALA A 534 9.16 16.67 -14.57
CA ALA A 534 10.24 16.62 -15.57
C ALA A 534 11.62 16.46 -14.91
N TYR A 535 11.86 17.10 -13.76
CA TYR A 535 13.05 16.83 -12.96
C TYR A 535 13.10 15.38 -12.46
N TYR A 536 11.98 14.82 -12.00
CA TYR A 536 11.92 13.42 -11.59
C TYR A 536 12.17 12.44 -12.75
N GLU A 537 11.61 12.69 -13.93
CA GLU A 537 11.82 11.88 -15.12
C GLU A 537 13.24 12.02 -15.69
N LEU A 538 13.90 13.16 -15.51
CA LEU A 538 15.35 13.27 -15.76
C LEU A 538 16.15 12.40 -14.79
N ALA A 539 15.79 12.38 -13.49
CA ALA A 539 16.42 11.48 -12.54
C ALA A 539 16.23 10.00 -12.97
N ALA A 540 15.03 9.64 -13.43
CA ALA A 540 14.74 8.31 -13.98
C ALA A 540 15.55 8.00 -15.24
N LEU A 541 15.70 8.96 -16.16
CA LEU A 541 16.54 8.80 -17.35
C LEU A 541 17.99 8.47 -17.00
N TYR A 542 18.59 9.21 -16.06
CA TYR A 542 19.98 8.95 -15.64
C TYR A 542 20.11 7.61 -14.92
N TRP A 543 19.10 7.22 -14.14
CA TRP A 543 19.02 5.90 -13.54
C TRP A 543 18.95 4.78 -14.58
N ASP A 544 18.07 4.89 -15.57
CA ASP A 544 17.92 3.89 -16.65
C ASP A 544 19.22 3.71 -17.46
N MET A 545 19.95 4.80 -17.70
CA MET A 545 21.20 4.76 -18.48
C MET A 545 22.39 4.17 -17.71
N HIS A 546 22.47 4.41 -16.39
CA HIS A 546 23.73 4.28 -15.65
C HIS A 546 23.59 3.66 -14.26
N GLY A 547 22.38 3.43 -13.76
CA GLY A 547 22.11 2.94 -12.42
C GLY A 547 22.86 3.73 -11.36
N MET A 548 23.53 3.03 -10.44
CA MET A 548 24.32 3.64 -9.37
C MET A 548 25.50 4.51 -9.85
N ALA A 549 25.97 4.37 -11.09
CA ALA A 549 27.01 5.24 -11.61
C ALA A 549 26.55 6.70 -11.77
N ALA A 550 25.23 6.94 -11.87
CA ALA A 550 24.63 8.27 -11.92
C ALA A 550 24.03 8.75 -10.59
N GLU A 551 24.44 8.19 -9.45
CA GLU A 551 23.88 8.53 -8.13
C GLU A 551 23.84 10.04 -7.85
N LYS A 552 24.88 10.79 -8.29
CA LYS A 552 24.96 12.24 -8.06
C LYS A 552 23.93 12.99 -8.88
N GLU A 553 23.77 12.63 -10.14
CA GLU A 553 22.83 13.19 -11.10
C GLU A 553 21.40 12.89 -10.65
N VAL A 554 21.10 11.63 -10.30
CA VAL A 554 19.79 11.22 -9.79
C VAL A 554 19.44 12.03 -8.53
N ASN A 555 20.32 12.11 -7.54
CA ASN A 555 20.09 12.91 -6.33
C ASN A 555 19.93 14.41 -6.62
N HIS A 556 20.69 14.94 -7.58
CA HIS A 556 20.58 16.35 -7.98
C HIS A 556 19.17 16.67 -8.50
N TYR A 557 18.67 15.84 -9.41
CA TYR A 557 17.36 16.04 -10.01
C TYR A 557 16.20 15.71 -9.07
N LEU A 558 16.31 14.69 -8.21
CA LEU A 558 15.33 14.43 -7.16
C LEU A 558 15.19 15.61 -6.20
N LYS A 559 16.32 16.24 -5.82
CA LYS A 559 16.30 17.45 -4.99
C LYS A 559 15.61 18.60 -5.71
N LYS A 560 15.89 18.81 -7.00
CA LYS A 560 15.24 19.84 -7.83
C LYS A 560 13.73 19.64 -7.93
N ALA A 561 13.28 18.41 -8.13
CA ALA A 561 11.85 18.05 -8.15
C ALA A 561 11.14 18.44 -6.83
N GLN A 562 11.82 18.32 -5.69
CA GLN A 562 11.29 18.65 -4.37
C GLN A 562 11.36 20.14 -3.98
N GLU A 563 11.96 21.01 -4.80
CA GLU A 563 12.04 22.46 -4.52
C GLU A 563 10.72 23.20 -4.84
N PHE A 564 9.80 22.57 -5.58
CA PHE A 564 8.51 23.12 -5.98
C PHE A 564 7.44 22.94 -4.89
N ASN A 565 6.46 23.85 -4.87
CA ASN A 565 5.31 23.82 -3.96
C ASN A 565 4.02 24.21 -4.71
N ASP A 566 2.87 23.91 -4.13
CA ASP A 566 1.55 24.37 -4.57
C ASP A 566 1.18 23.92 -6.00
N TYR A 567 1.49 22.67 -6.35
CA TYR A 567 1.13 22.03 -7.61
C TYR A 567 0.35 20.72 -7.38
N ASP A 568 -0.34 20.24 -8.42
CA ASP A 568 -1.09 18.99 -8.31
C ASP A 568 -0.19 17.80 -8.05
N LEU A 569 -0.73 16.79 -7.36
CA LEU A 569 -0.02 15.52 -7.15
C LEU A 569 1.34 15.71 -6.42
N GLN A 570 1.56 16.82 -5.71
CA GLN A 570 2.78 17.06 -4.92
C GLN A 570 3.07 15.94 -3.92
N ASN A 571 2.03 15.39 -3.27
CA ASN A 571 2.18 14.24 -2.37
C ASN A 571 2.64 12.98 -3.12
N ARG A 572 2.15 12.77 -4.35
CA ARG A 572 2.58 11.66 -5.22
C ARG A 572 4.06 11.81 -5.54
N LEU A 573 4.49 12.98 -6.02
CA LEU A 573 5.90 13.21 -6.35
C LEU A 573 6.81 13.04 -5.13
N SER A 574 6.38 13.53 -3.97
CA SER A 574 7.12 13.37 -2.71
C SER A 574 7.32 11.90 -2.36
N MET A 575 6.28 11.08 -2.50
CA MET A 575 6.34 9.63 -2.30
C MET A 575 7.29 8.96 -3.31
N LEU A 576 7.22 9.33 -4.59
CA LEU A 576 8.08 8.76 -5.63
C LEU A 576 9.55 9.14 -5.45
N ALA A 577 9.85 10.40 -5.13
CA ALA A 577 11.20 10.86 -4.86
C ALA A 577 11.79 10.19 -3.60
N GLN A 578 10.93 9.94 -2.60
CA GLN A 578 11.32 9.19 -1.42
C GLN A 578 11.65 7.74 -1.77
N ALA A 579 10.78 7.04 -2.53
CA ALA A 579 11.03 5.68 -3.01
C ALA A 579 12.32 5.59 -3.84
N ALA A 580 12.60 6.58 -4.69
CA ALA A 580 13.83 6.65 -5.47
C ALA A 580 15.08 6.84 -4.59
N THR A 581 15.04 7.78 -3.63
CA THR A 581 16.13 7.99 -2.65
C THR A 581 16.42 6.70 -1.89
N GLN A 582 15.35 5.97 -1.58
CA GLN A 582 15.36 4.72 -0.88
C GLN A 582 15.96 3.57 -1.71
N THR A 583 15.67 3.51 -3.02
CA THR A 583 16.32 2.62 -3.98
C THR A 583 17.83 2.86 -4.01
N LEU A 584 18.26 4.13 -4.15
CA LEU A 584 19.68 4.48 -4.15
C LEU A 584 20.40 4.06 -2.87
N GLN A 585 19.71 4.09 -1.72
CA GLN A 585 20.26 3.66 -0.44
C GLN A 585 20.39 2.14 -0.32
N SER A 586 19.47 1.37 -0.91
CA SER A 586 19.53 -0.11 -0.87
C SER A 586 20.56 -0.71 -1.83
N GLU A 587 20.95 0.04 -2.85
CA GLU A 587 21.93 -0.36 -3.87
C GLU A 587 23.38 -0.07 -3.46
N LYS A 588 23.58 0.68 -2.37
CA LYS A 588 24.87 0.89 -1.71
C LYS A 588 25.17 -0.24 -0.74
#